data_AF-A0AA35SYD4-F1
#
_entry.id   AF-A0AA35SYD4-F1
#
_cell.length_a   1.000
_cell.length_b   1.000
_cell.length_c   1.000
_cell.angle_alpha   90.00
_cell.angle_beta   90.00
_cell.angle_gamma   90.00
#
_symmetry.space_group_name_H-M   'P 1'
#
loop_
_entity.id
_entity.type
_entity.pdbx_description
1 polymer ?
#
loop_
_entity_poly.entity_id
_entity_poly.type
_entity_poly.pdbx_seq_one_letter_code
_entity_poly.pdbx_strand_id
1 'polypeptide(L)'
;MSEEDFARVLLRHTTWDLDPVFKRLRGRPPSLGISFQQFNDFCQLLNSLEDFSVAMTMYTIAGQPVSEEEFGRAAHICLGKPLDPNLVSTVFEIFDKDGDHKLSYREFIAVMKGWKLRGYKMREKKQLGGPLEEFKACVKMEMRDK
;
A
#
# COMPACT_ATOMS: atom_id res chain seq x y z
N MET A 1 -10.04 -13.97 1.21
CA MET A 1 -9.19 -13.94 0.00
C MET A 1 -7.88 -14.65 0.31
N SER A 2 -7.19 -15.23 -0.66
CA SER A 2 -5.87 -15.81 -0.40
C SER A 2 -4.85 -14.71 -0.11
N GLU A 3 -3.75 -15.05 0.58
CA GLU A 3 -2.64 -14.10 0.81
C GLU A 3 -1.99 -13.69 -0.52
N GLU A 4 -1.94 -14.60 -1.50
CA GLU A 4 -1.47 -14.27 -2.85
C GLU A 4 -2.37 -13.23 -3.54
N ASP A 5 -3.70 -13.38 -3.43
CA ASP A 5 -4.63 -12.39 -3.98
C ASP A 5 -4.48 -11.04 -3.29
N PHE A 6 -4.30 -11.05 -1.97
CA PHE A 6 -4.03 -9.83 -1.20
C PHE A 6 -2.74 -9.15 -1.66
N ALA A 7 -1.65 -9.91 -1.82
CA ALA A 7 -0.38 -9.41 -2.34
C ALA A 7 -0.52 -8.85 -3.76
N ARG A 8 -1.26 -9.53 -4.65
CA ARG A 8 -1.55 -9.04 -6.01
C ARG A 8 -2.30 -7.71 -5.96
N VAL A 9 -3.27 -7.55 -5.06
CA VAL A 9 -4.03 -6.29 -4.92
C VAL A 9 -3.13 -5.15 -4.43
N LEU A 10 -2.25 -5.39 -3.48
CA LEU A 10 -1.32 -4.38 -2.95
C LEU A 10 -0.25 -4.00 -3.98
N LEU A 11 0.32 -4.99 -4.65
CA LEU A 11 1.45 -4.82 -5.55
C LEU A 11 1.06 -4.59 -7.01
N ARG A 12 -0.24 -4.57 -7.34
CA ARG A 12 -0.78 -4.46 -8.71
C ARG A 12 -0.14 -3.38 -9.57
N HIS A 13 0.25 -2.27 -8.93
CA HIS A 13 0.78 -1.08 -9.60
C HIS A 13 2.23 -0.77 -9.20
N THR A 14 2.92 -1.76 -8.64
CA THR A 14 4.34 -1.70 -8.33
C THR A 14 5.14 -2.41 -9.42
N THR A 15 6.43 -2.08 -9.53
CA THR A 15 7.38 -2.80 -10.40
C THR A 15 8.02 -3.98 -9.68
N TRP A 16 7.43 -4.41 -8.56
CA TRP A 16 7.99 -5.47 -7.73
C TRP A 16 7.83 -6.82 -8.40
N ASP A 17 8.85 -7.65 -8.27
CA ASP A 17 8.77 -9.05 -8.65
C ASP A 17 7.90 -9.80 -7.62
N LEU A 18 6.82 -10.42 -8.11
CA LEU A 18 5.85 -11.12 -7.28
C LEU A 18 6.27 -12.56 -6.97
N ASP A 19 7.15 -13.14 -7.78
CA ASP A 19 7.59 -14.53 -7.60
C ASP A 19 8.28 -14.80 -6.25
N PRO A 20 9.22 -13.97 -5.76
CA PRO A 20 9.79 -14.17 -4.43
C PRO A 20 8.75 -13.97 -3.33
N VAL A 21 7.79 -13.07 -3.51
CA VAL A 21 6.69 -12.83 -2.57
C VAL A 21 5.79 -14.06 -2.48
N PHE A 22 5.36 -14.63 -3.60
CA PHE A 22 4.53 -15.84 -3.60
C PHE A 22 5.26 -17.05 -3.05
N LYS A 23 6.55 -17.19 -3.33
CA LYS A 23 7.36 -18.29 -2.76
C LYS A 23 7.39 -18.23 -1.24
N ARG A 24 7.52 -17.02 -0.67
CA ARG A 24 7.48 -16.78 0.77
C ARG A 24 6.10 -17.06 1.37
N LEU A 25 5.03 -16.55 0.77
CA LEU A 25 3.66 -16.79 1.22
C LEU A 25 3.29 -18.29 1.19
N ARG A 26 3.73 -19.04 0.17
CA ARG A 26 3.55 -20.50 0.09
C ARG A 26 4.37 -21.29 1.11
N GLY A 27 5.45 -20.72 1.62
CA GLY A 27 6.28 -21.33 2.65
C GLY A 27 5.66 -21.26 4.05
N ARG A 28 4.61 -20.46 4.25
CA ARG A 28 3.89 -20.37 5.52
C ARG A 28 3.01 -21.60 5.75
N PRO A 29 2.76 -21.98 7.01
CA PRO A 29 1.74 -22.96 7.32
C PRO A 29 0.38 -22.51 6.77
N PRO A 30 -0.54 -23.45 6.48
CA PRO A 30 -1.83 -23.14 5.89
C PRO A 30 -2.54 -22.04 6.69
N SER A 31 -2.65 -20.85 6.10
CA SER A 31 -3.36 -19.73 6.72
C SER A 31 -4.81 -19.71 6.25
N LEU A 32 -5.68 -19.11 7.05
CA LEU A 32 -7.08 -18.88 6.69
C LEU A 32 -7.25 -17.78 5.61
N GLY A 33 -6.14 -17.24 5.10
CA GLY A 33 -6.13 -16.09 4.22
C GLY A 33 -6.51 -14.79 4.94
N ILE A 34 -6.88 -13.78 4.15
CA ILE A 34 -7.30 -12.47 4.64
C ILE A 34 -8.83 -12.36 4.55
N SER A 35 -9.48 -12.10 5.68
CA SER A 35 -10.91 -11.86 5.76
C SER A 35 -11.28 -10.47 5.21
N PHE A 36 -12.56 -10.26 4.87
CA PHE A 36 -13.03 -8.95 4.43
C PHE A 36 -12.83 -7.89 5.53
N GLN A 37 -13.08 -8.24 6.79
CA GLN A 37 -12.91 -7.31 7.91
C GLN A 37 -11.44 -6.88 8.05
N GLN A 38 -10.51 -7.83 7.98
CA GLN A 38 -9.07 -7.55 8.01
C GLN A 38 -8.67 -6.64 6.84
N PHE A 39 -9.15 -6.93 5.63
CA PHE A 39 -8.89 -6.10 4.46
C PHE A 39 -9.48 -4.69 4.59
N ASN A 40 -10.69 -4.56 5.13
CA ASN A 40 -11.35 -3.29 5.35
C ASN A 40 -10.60 -2.45 6.40
N ASP A 41 -10.14 -3.09 7.48
CA ASP A 41 -9.37 -2.43 8.53
C ASP A 41 -8.00 -1.96 8.01
N PHE A 42 -7.38 -2.76 7.13
CA PHE A 42 -6.20 -2.32 6.40
C PHE A 42 -6.48 -1.12 5.50
N CYS A 43 -7.59 -1.13 4.74
CA CYS A 43 -7.99 0.02 3.92
C CYS A 43 -8.23 1.29 4.77
N GLN A 44 -8.81 1.15 5.95
CA GLN A 44 -8.97 2.26 6.89
C GLN A 44 -7.61 2.83 7.32
N LEU A 45 -6.61 1.97 7.55
CA LEU A 45 -5.26 2.42 7.88
C LEU A 45 -4.67 3.26 6.74
N LEU A 46 -4.86 2.81 5.50
CA LEU A 46 -4.37 3.51 4.31
C LEU A 46 -5.06 4.87 4.10
N ASN A 47 -6.30 5.04 4.57
CA ASN A 47 -6.95 6.35 4.56
C ASN A 47 -6.23 7.34 5.49
N SER A 48 -5.67 6.87 6.61
CA SER A 48 -4.88 7.65 7.56
C SER A 48 -3.37 7.44 7.40
N LEU A 49 -2.90 7.08 6.19
CA LEU A 49 -1.49 6.76 5.93
C LEU A 49 -0.50 7.90 6.28
N GLU A 50 -0.95 9.15 6.22
CA GLU A 50 -0.12 10.31 6.56
C GLU A 50 0.13 10.40 8.08
N ASP A 51 -0.92 10.25 8.88
CA ASP A 51 -0.81 10.17 10.35
C ASP A 51 -0.02 8.94 10.77
N PHE A 52 -0.28 7.79 10.13
CA PHE A 52 0.48 6.57 10.33
C PHE A 52 1.96 6.77 9.99
N SER A 53 2.27 7.48 8.90
CA SER A 53 3.64 7.80 8.52
C SER A 53 4.33 8.67 9.56
N VAL A 54 3.64 9.65 10.15
CA VAL A 54 4.21 10.49 11.21
C VAL A 54 4.49 9.66 12.47
N ALA A 55 3.54 8.83 12.89
CA ALA A 55 3.70 7.94 14.05
C ALA A 55 4.89 6.98 13.88
N MET A 56 5.05 6.41 12.70
CA MET A 56 6.16 5.50 12.37
C MET A 56 7.50 6.24 12.24
N THR A 57 7.49 7.51 11.84
CA THR A 57 8.71 8.32 11.75
C THR A 57 9.32 8.53 13.14
N MET A 58 8.52 8.65 14.20
CA MET A 58 9.04 8.73 15.58
C MET A 58 9.82 7.46 15.99
N TYR A 59 9.39 6.27 15.55
CA TYR A 59 10.11 5.01 15.84
C TYR A 59 11.40 4.88 15.01
N THR A 60 11.38 5.29 13.74
CA THR A 60 12.58 5.23 12.88
C THR A 60 13.64 6.28 13.23
N ILE A 61 13.27 7.41 13.84
CA ILE A 61 14.22 8.41 14.36
C ILE A 61 15.11 7.82 15.47
N ALA A 62 14.64 6.80 16.19
CA ALA A 62 15.42 6.08 17.19
C ALA A 62 16.48 5.12 16.60
N GLY A 63 16.61 5.06 15.27
CA GLY A 63 17.58 4.19 14.59
C GLY A 63 17.23 2.70 14.64
N GLN A 64 16.00 2.35 15.06
CA GLN A 64 15.54 0.98 15.15
C GLN A 64 14.74 0.56 13.90
N PRO A 65 14.96 -0.67 13.41
CA PRO A 65 14.11 -1.26 12.39
C PRO A 65 12.69 -1.47 12.95
N VAL A 66 11.70 -1.26 12.11
CA VAL A 66 10.29 -1.41 12.48
C VAL A 66 9.96 -2.90 12.57
N SER A 67 9.61 -3.37 13.76
CA SER A 67 9.06 -4.70 14.02
C SER A 67 7.54 -4.74 13.81
N GLU A 68 6.98 -5.96 13.69
CA GLU A 68 5.54 -6.18 13.64
C GLU A 68 4.80 -5.57 14.84
N GLU A 69 5.44 -5.57 16.02
CA GLU A 69 4.86 -5.04 17.25
C GLU A 69 4.75 -3.50 17.20
N GLU A 70 5.81 -2.80 16.76
CA GLU A 70 5.75 -1.35 16.55
C GLU A 70 4.73 -0.97 15.48
N PHE A 71 4.68 -1.73 14.38
CA PHE A 71 3.69 -1.51 13.33
C PHE A 71 2.26 -1.66 13.87
N GLY A 72 2.00 -2.71 14.63
CA GLY A 72 0.71 -2.96 15.28
C GLY A 72 0.33 -1.85 16.26
N ARG A 73 1.28 -1.37 17.08
CA ARG A 73 1.09 -0.23 18.00
C ARG A 73 0.74 1.05 17.25
N ALA A 74 1.50 1.40 16.22
CA ALA A 74 1.23 2.59 15.42
C ALA A 74 -0.12 2.50 14.70
N ALA A 75 -0.47 1.32 14.17
CA ALA A 75 -1.76 1.10 13.52
C ALA A 75 -2.91 1.23 14.52
N HIS A 76 -2.74 0.73 15.75
CA HIS A 76 -3.73 0.88 16.82
C HIS A 76 -3.98 2.35 17.17
N ILE A 77 -2.94 3.16 17.25
CA ILE A 77 -3.05 4.61 17.53
C ILE A 77 -3.82 5.31 16.40
N CYS A 78 -3.53 4.98 15.14
CA CYS A 78 -4.18 5.63 13.99
C CYS A 78 -5.61 5.16 13.73
N LEU A 79 -5.93 3.90 14.02
CA LEU A 79 -7.25 3.30 13.79
C LEU A 79 -8.18 3.35 14.99
N GLY A 80 -7.64 3.55 16.20
CA GLY A 80 -8.37 3.38 17.47
C GLY A 80 -8.72 1.92 17.80
N LYS A 81 -8.19 0.95 17.04
CA LYS A 81 -8.41 -0.50 17.23
C LYS A 81 -7.19 -1.29 16.75
N PRO A 82 -6.88 -2.45 17.36
CA PRO A 82 -5.74 -3.25 16.93
C PRO A 82 -5.99 -3.86 15.54
N LEU A 83 -4.94 -3.92 14.72
CA LEU A 83 -4.95 -4.75 13.53
C LEU A 83 -4.73 -6.22 13.90
N ASP A 84 -5.29 -7.09 13.07
CA ASP A 84 -5.15 -8.52 13.23
C ASP A 84 -3.67 -8.96 13.06
N PRO A 85 -3.11 -9.78 13.97
CA PRO A 85 -1.73 -10.24 13.87
C PRO A 85 -1.41 -10.99 12.57
N ASN A 86 -2.36 -11.79 12.05
CA ASN A 86 -2.17 -12.50 10.78
C ASN A 86 -2.04 -11.53 9.61
N LEU A 87 -2.84 -10.46 9.62
CA LEU A 87 -2.76 -9.40 8.61
C LEU A 87 -1.40 -8.68 8.69
N VAL A 88 -0.94 -8.30 9.89
CA VAL A 88 0.35 -7.62 10.07
C VAL A 88 1.50 -8.51 9.56
N SER A 89 1.53 -9.77 9.97
CA SER A 89 2.56 -10.72 9.54
C SER A 89 2.53 -10.95 8.01
N THR A 90 1.34 -11.04 7.41
CA THR A 90 1.21 -11.14 5.94
C THR A 90 1.75 -9.90 5.22
N VAL A 91 1.49 -8.70 5.76
CA VAL A 91 2.05 -7.46 5.21
C VAL A 91 3.58 -7.47 5.31
N PHE A 92 4.14 -7.85 6.46
CA PHE A 92 5.59 -7.93 6.61
C PHE A 92 6.21 -8.89 5.60
N GLU A 93 5.65 -10.07 5.40
CA GLU A 93 6.16 -11.05 4.42
C GLU A 93 6.11 -10.54 2.97
N ILE A 94 5.09 -9.74 2.63
CA ILE A 94 4.95 -9.12 1.31
C ILE A 94 6.05 -8.09 1.09
N PHE A 95 6.37 -7.29 2.11
CA PHE A 95 7.29 -6.15 2.02
C PHE A 95 8.73 -6.46 2.47
N ASP A 96 8.98 -7.66 3.00
CA ASP A 96 10.29 -8.16 3.39
C ASP A 96 11.07 -8.61 2.13
N LYS A 97 12.08 -7.84 1.74
CA LYS A 97 12.81 -8.05 0.48
C LYS A 97 14.05 -8.90 0.67
N ASP A 98 14.68 -8.79 1.82
CA ASP A 98 15.94 -9.42 2.23
C ASP A 98 15.76 -10.62 3.16
N GLY A 99 14.52 -10.90 3.59
CA GLY A 99 14.19 -12.02 4.45
C GLY A 99 14.64 -11.81 5.90
N ASP A 100 14.82 -10.55 6.31
CA ASP A 100 15.28 -10.20 7.65
C ASP A 100 14.12 -10.00 8.64
N HIS A 101 12.89 -10.25 8.20
CA HIS A 101 11.63 -10.05 8.90
C HIS A 101 11.41 -8.61 9.37
N LYS A 102 12.05 -7.63 8.73
CA LYS A 102 11.86 -6.22 9.00
C LYS A 102 11.23 -5.53 7.81
N LEU A 103 10.37 -4.57 8.13
CA LEU A 103 9.72 -3.77 7.12
C LEU A 103 10.64 -2.63 6.69
N SER A 104 11.01 -2.60 5.41
CA SER A 104 11.58 -1.41 4.78
C SER A 104 10.51 -0.31 4.74
N TYR A 105 10.48 0.50 5.81
CA TYR A 105 9.45 1.53 6.02
C TYR A 105 9.34 2.51 4.84
N ARG A 106 10.48 2.91 4.25
CA ARG A 106 10.51 3.81 3.08
C ARG A 106 9.79 3.20 1.89
N GLU A 107 10.03 1.91 1.61
CA GLU A 107 9.41 1.22 0.49
C GLU A 107 7.93 0.95 0.74
N PHE A 108 7.57 0.53 1.96
CA PHE A 108 6.17 0.37 2.37
C PHE A 108 5.37 1.65 2.14
N ILE A 109 5.83 2.80 2.66
CA ILE A 109 5.14 4.07 2.48
C ILE A 109 5.07 4.49 1.01
N ALA A 110 6.12 4.26 0.23
CA ALA A 110 6.12 4.57 -1.21
C ALA A 110 5.06 3.77 -1.97
N VAL A 111 4.95 2.47 -1.69
CA VAL A 111 3.94 1.59 -2.30
C VAL A 111 2.53 1.99 -1.86
N MET A 112 2.32 2.22 -0.56
CA MET A 112 1.01 2.58 -0.02
C MET A 112 0.52 3.97 -0.48
N LYS A 113 1.41 4.96 -0.60
CA LYS A 113 1.08 6.27 -1.19
C LYS A 113 0.72 6.12 -2.67
N GLY A 114 1.46 5.31 -3.41
CA GLY A 114 1.15 4.99 -4.80
C GLY A 114 -0.22 4.32 -4.97
N TRP A 115 -0.56 3.42 -4.06
CA TRP A 115 -1.86 2.74 -4.03
C TRP A 115 -3.01 3.71 -3.73
N LYS A 116 -2.88 4.54 -2.67
CA LYS A 116 -3.88 5.56 -2.28
C LYS A 116 -4.14 6.60 -3.39
N LEU A 117 -3.07 7.16 -3.96
CA LEU A 117 -3.19 8.20 -5.00
C LEU A 117 -3.75 7.67 -6.33
N ARG A 118 -3.55 6.39 -6.65
CA ARG A 118 -4.01 5.82 -7.93
C ARG A 118 -5.46 5.35 -7.89
N GLY A 119 -5.98 4.97 -6.71
CA GLY A 119 -7.43 4.83 -6.52
C GLY A 119 -8.18 6.14 -6.82
N TYR A 120 -7.59 7.28 -6.44
CA TYR A 120 -8.10 8.63 -6.77
C TYR A 120 -7.95 8.97 -8.26
N LYS A 121 -6.78 8.74 -8.87
CA LYS A 121 -6.53 9.01 -10.30
C LYS A 121 -7.34 8.13 -11.25
N MET A 122 -7.78 6.93 -10.86
CA MET A 122 -8.71 6.13 -11.69
C MET A 122 -10.09 6.79 -11.79
N ARG A 123 -10.51 7.56 -10.77
CA ARG A 123 -11.73 8.37 -10.78
C ARG A 123 -11.58 9.63 -11.64
N GLU A 124 -10.41 10.26 -11.64
CA GLU A 124 -10.12 11.43 -12.49
C GLU A 124 -9.88 11.05 -13.96
N LYS A 125 -9.20 9.93 -14.25
CA LYS A 125 -9.01 9.45 -15.63
C LYS A 125 -10.30 9.00 -16.32
N LYS A 126 -11.38 8.74 -15.57
CA LYS A 126 -12.72 8.56 -16.14
C LYS A 126 -13.39 9.89 -16.50
N GLN A 127 -12.86 11.03 -16.04
CA GLN A 127 -13.40 12.37 -16.26
C GLN A 127 -12.51 13.27 -17.15
N LEU A 128 -11.26 12.88 -17.42
CA LEU A 128 -10.41 13.59 -18.37
C LEU A 128 -10.66 13.03 -19.77
N GLY A 129 -11.22 13.86 -20.65
CA GLY A 129 -11.68 13.50 -21.98
C GLY A 129 -10.64 12.75 -22.79
N GLY A 130 -11.10 11.85 -23.67
CA GLY A 130 -10.21 11.02 -24.48
C GLY A 130 -9.26 11.82 -25.39
N PRO A 131 -8.38 11.13 -26.14
CA PRO A 131 -7.31 11.75 -26.94
C PRO A 131 -7.78 12.90 -27.86
N LEU A 132 -9.03 12.84 -28.32
CA LEU A 132 -9.65 13.87 -29.16
C LEU A 132 -9.92 15.19 -28.41
N GLU A 133 -10.28 15.13 -27.13
CA GLU A 133 -10.54 16.31 -26.32
C GLU A 133 -9.24 16.96 -25.84
N GLU A 134 -8.20 16.17 -25.57
CA GLU A 134 -6.83 16.66 -25.34
C GLU A 134 -6.28 17.35 -26.60
N PHE A 135 -6.48 16.75 -27.78
CA PHE A 135 -6.10 17.35 -29.06
C PHE A 135 -6.85 18.67 -29.32
N LYS A 136 -8.18 18.71 -29.13
CA LYS A 136 -8.96 19.95 -29.26
C LYS A 136 -8.51 21.04 -28.30
N ALA A 137 -8.18 20.68 -27.05
CA ALA A 137 -7.68 21.65 -26.07
C ALA A 137 -6.36 22.27 -26.53
N CYS A 138 -5.44 21.46 -27.06
CA CYS A 138 -4.16 21.91 -27.58
C CYS A 138 -4.32 22.85 -28.79
N VAL A 139 -5.14 22.47 -29.77
CA VAL A 139 -5.43 23.31 -30.96
C VAL A 139 -6.11 24.62 -30.56
N LYS A 140 -7.03 24.57 -29.58
CA LYS A 140 -7.75 25.77 -29.11
C LYS A 140 -6.83 26.76 -28.38
N MET A 141 -5.79 26.29 -27.70
CA MET A 141 -4.78 27.17 -27.09
C MET A 141 -3.93 27.83 -28.17
N GLU A 142 -3.45 27.06 -29.16
CA GLU A 142 -2.65 27.60 -30.27
C GLU A 142 -3.41 28.66 -31.09
N MET A 143 -4.73 28.52 -31.24
CA MET A 143 -5.56 29.51 -31.94
C MET A 143 -5.89 30.76 -31.12
N ARG A 144 -5.59 30.80 -29.82
CA ARG A 144 -5.73 32.01 -28.97
C ARG A 144 -4.48 32.88 -28.98
N ASP A 145 -3.33 32.31 -29.32
CA ASP A 145 -2.04 33.00 -29.39
C ASP A 145 -1.75 33.60 -30.78
N LYS A 146 -2.79 33.76 -31.61
CA LYS A 146 -2.80 34.51 -32.88
C LYS A 146 -3.91 35.55 -32.87
#